data_AF-A0A3C0HST2-F1
#
_entry.id   AF-A0A3C0HST2-F1
#
_cell.length_a   1.000
_cell.length_b   1.000
_cell.length_c   1.000
_cell.angle_alpha   90.00
_cell.angle_beta   90.00
_cell.angle_gamma   90.00
#
_symmetry.space_group_name_H-M   'P 1'
#
loop_
_entity.id
_entity.type
_entity.pdbx_description
1 polymer ?
#
loop_
_entity_poly.entity_id
_entity_poly.type
_entity_poly.pdbx_seq_one_letter_code
_entity_poly.pdbx_strand_id
1 'polypeptide(L)' 'ACYKTGIILEGTHARAFAGKAPKEFGDLLHATTVGLFEKAGRIIGE' A
#
# COMPACT_ATOMS: atom_id res chain seq x y z
N ALA A 1 0.98 12.70 3.74
CA ALA A 1 1.43 12.02 2.51
C ALA A 1 1.02 10.55 2.49
N CYS A 2 1.22 9.77 3.56
CA CYS A 2 1.01 8.32 3.58
C CYS A 2 -0.41 7.85 3.21
N TYR A 3 -1.48 8.51 3.70
CA TYR A 3 -2.86 8.06 3.50
C TYR A 3 -3.29 8.00 2.01
N LYS A 4 -3.21 9.13 1.29
CA LYS A 4 -3.60 9.22 -0.12
C LYS A 4 -2.72 8.33 -1.01
N THR A 5 -1.41 8.31 -0.76
CA THR A 5 -0.49 7.45 -1.50
C THR A 5 -0.80 5.97 -1.25
N GLY A 6 -1.05 5.57 0.00
CA GLY A 6 -1.43 4.20 0.34
C GLY A 6 -2.67 3.72 -0.41
N ILE A 7 -3.72 4.54 -0.50
CA ILE A 7 -4.93 4.22 -1.27
C ILE A 7 -4.61 3.92 -2.75
N ILE A 8 -3.73 4.72 -3.37
CA ILE A 8 -3.34 4.51 -4.78
C ILE A 8 -2.61 3.17 -4.94
N LEU A 9 -1.68 2.87 -4.03
CA LEU A 9 -0.88 1.65 -4.07
C LEU A 9 -1.74 0.40 -3.86
N GLU A 10 -2.67 0.43 -2.91
CA GLU A 10 -3.63 -0.66 -2.66
C GLU A 10 -4.54 -0.93 -3.87
N GLY A 11 -4.78 0.07 -4.71
CA GLY A 11 -5.51 -0.12 -5.97
C GLY A 11 -4.85 -1.16 -6.89
N THR A 12 -3.52 -1.25 -6.89
CA THR A 12 -2.79 -2.26 -7.68
C THR A 12 -2.87 -3.64 -7.03
N HIS A 13 -2.83 -3.72 -5.70
CA HIS A 13 -3.01 -4.96 -4.95
C HIS A 13 -4.41 -5.55 -5.18
N ALA A 14 -5.46 -4.73 -5.11
CA ALA A 14 -6.83 -5.14 -5.45
C ALA A 14 -6.95 -5.63 -6.90
N ARG A 15 -6.30 -4.95 -7.86
CA ARG A 15 -6.24 -5.40 -9.25
C ARG A 15 -5.48 -6.71 -9.44
N ALA A 16 -4.44 -6.95 -8.65
CA ALA A 16 -3.69 -8.20 -8.70
C ALA A 16 -4.57 -9.40 -8.30
N PHE A 17 -5.42 -9.25 -7.27
CA PHE A 17 -6.43 -10.26 -6.93
C PHE A 17 -7.47 -10.49 -8.03
N ALA A 18 -7.78 -9.47 -8.82
CA ALA A 18 -8.67 -9.60 -9.98
C ALA A 18 -7.97 -10.18 -11.24
N GLY A 19 -6.69 -10.57 -11.16
CA GLY A 19 -5.91 -11.03 -12.32
C GLY A 19 -5.59 -9.92 -13.33
N LYS A 20 -5.75 -8.65 -12.94
CA LYS A 20 -5.56 -7.46 -13.79
C LYS A 20 -4.20 -6.78 -13.58
N ALA A 21 -3.36 -7.32 -12.71
CA ALA A 21 -1.98 -6.90 -12.48
C ALA A 21 -1.16 -8.12 -12.02
N PRO A 22 0.15 -8.16 -12.26
CA PRO A 22 0.98 -9.23 -11.72
C PRO A 22 0.93 -9.23 -10.19
N LYS A 23 0.82 -10.42 -9.60
CA LYS A 23 0.70 -10.59 -8.15
C LYS A 23 1.89 -9.99 -7.39
N GLU A 24 3.09 -10.22 -7.90
CA GLU A 24 4.35 -9.71 -7.32
C GLU A 24 4.34 -8.18 -7.16
N PHE A 25 3.80 -7.46 -8.15
CA PHE A 25 3.64 -6.00 -8.07
C PHE A 25 2.59 -5.59 -7.04
N GLY A 26 1.46 -6.30 -6.97
CA GLY A 26 0.43 -6.07 -5.96
C GLY A 26 0.99 -6.24 -4.54
N ASP A 27 1.70 -7.34 -4.31
CA ASP A 27 2.27 -7.69 -3.00
C ASP A 27 3.37 -6.68 -2.59
N LEU A 28 4.22 -6.24 -3.52
CA LEU A 28 5.25 -5.22 -3.27
C LEU A 28 4.64 -3.86 -2.85
N LEU A 29 3.63 -3.41 -3.58
CA LEU A 29 2.99 -2.11 -3.32
C LEU A 29 2.14 -2.13 -2.06
N HIS A 30 1.53 -3.28 -1.73
CA HIS A 30 0.89 -3.50 -0.44
C HIS A 30 1.88 -3.38 0.71
N ALA A 31 3.00 -4.10 0.66
CA ALA A 31 4.05 -4.03 1.69
C ALA A 31 4.57 -2.58 1.88
N THR A 32 4.73 -1.84 0.78
CA THR A 32 5.10 -0.42 0.82
C THR A 32 4.05 0.43 1.56
N THR A 33 2.76 0.18 1.32
CA THR A 33 1.67 0.89 1.98
C THR A 33 1.65 0.64 3.48
N VAL A 34 1.80 -0.61 3.90
CA VAL A 34 1.89 -0.98 5.32
C VAL A 34 3.03 -0.21 6.00
N GLY A 35 4.22 -0.19 5.41
CA GLY A 35 5.36 0.55 5.97
C GLY A 35 5.13 2.07 6.05
N LEU A 36 4.42 2.66 5.08
CA LEU A 36 4.04 4.08 5.13
C LEU A 36 3.06 4.38 6.28
N PHE A 37 2.13 3.48 6.57
CA PHE A 37 1.17 3.62 7.66
C PHE A 37 1.81 3.41 9.03
N GLU A 38 2.69 2.42 9.17
CA GLU A 38 3.50 2.25 10.38
C GLU A 38 4.32 3.50 10.68
N LYS A 39 4.99 4.07 9.66
CA LYS A 39 5.74 5.32 9.80
C LYS A 39 4.84 6.49 10.21
N ALA A 40 3.67 6.62 9.58
CA ALA A 40 2.71 7.67 9.94
C ALA A 40 2.19 7.50 11.38
N GLY A 41 1.93 6.27 11.81
CA GLY A 41 1.50 5.96 13.17
C GLY A 41 2.54 6.36 14.21
N ARG A 42 3.83 6.12 13.94
CA ARG A 42 4.93 6.59 14.81
C ARG A 42 4.98 8.12 14.91
N ILE A 43 4.78 8.83 13.80
CA ILE A 43 4.82 10.30 13.78
C ILE A 43 3.63 10.93 14.51
N ILE A 44 2.45 10.30 14.45
CA ILE A 44 1.22 10.83 15.06
C ILE A 44 1.08 10.43 16.54
N GLY A 45 1.65 9.27 16.92
CA GLY A 45 1.63 8.76 18.29
C GLY A 45 2.68 9.37 19.21
N GLU A 46 3.58 10.21 18.69
CA GLU A 46 4.53 11.07 19.41
C GLU A 46 4.02 12.51 19.45
#